data_AF-A0A382NUL4-F1
#
_entry.id   AF-A0A382NUL4-F1
#
_cell.length_a   1.000
_cell.length_b   1.000
_cell.length_c   1.000
_cell.angle_alpha   90.00
_cell.angle_beta   90.00
_cell.angle_gamma   90.00
#
_symmetry.space_group_name_H-M   'P 1'
#
loop_
_entity.id
_entity.type
_entity.pdbx_description
1 polymer ?
#
loop_
_entity_poly.entity_id
_entity_poly.type
_entity_poly.pdbx_seq_one_letter_code
_entity_poly.pdbx_strand_id
1 'polypeptide(L)'
;VAATPKTSYVTWDKPLLTSATEWLLAGESGVSADLSETLLLLPTRQAGRRLREALANAMAKRGGGLFPPQTATPAIVLVDEESAETVADTVACLWHWVNVLQGESLGRFPALFPQLPSSVDYNWRRLMARSLHELRGTLVDSDWDCAAVAESEHCEEEAQRWQDLTKLESVYRESLAKVGLRDVHDAKRTAAAKPVLPKGIRRVVLMGVTDLSPLVQSALGQAAAQG
;
A
#
# COMPACT_ATOMS: atom_id res chain seq x y z
N VAL A 1 21.28 9.95 4.71
CA VAL A 1 21.59 9.22 3.45
C VAL A 1 20.77 7.95 3.50
N ALA A 2 19.74 7.80 2.66
CA ALA A 2 18.93 6.59 2.65
C ALA A 2 19.83 5.40 2.28
N ALA A 3 19.79 4.33 3.07
CA ALA A 3 20.56 3.13 2.78
C ALA A 3 20.11 2.56 1.42
N THR A 4 21.02 2.51 0.45
CA THR A 4 20.70 1.94 -0.86
C THR A 4 20.52 0.42 -0.70
N PRO A 5 19.40 -0.17 -1.16
CA PRO A 5 19.18 -1.60 -1.01
C PRO A 5 20.24 -2.39 -1.79
N LYS A 6 20.72 -3.49 -1.19
CA LYS A 6 21.65 -4.39 -1.87
C LYS A 6 20.90 -5.24 -2.89
N THR A 7 21.11 -4.96 -4.17
CA THR A 7 20.57 -5.77 -5.27
C THR A 7 21.40 -7.03 -5.46
N SER A 8 20.74 -8.19 -5.48
CA SER A 8 21.35 -9.47 -5.83
C SER A 8 20.68 -10.02 -7.08
N TYR A 9 21.45 -10.27 -8.13
CA TYR A 9 20.97 -10.90 -9.35
C TYR A 9 21.11 -12.41 -9.23
N VAL A 10 20.02 -13.12 -9.52
CA VAL A 10 20.04 -14.58 -9.61
C VAL A 10 19.93 -14.98 -11.07
N THR A 11 20.61 -16.06 -11.45
CA THR A 11 20.69 -16.52 -12.84
C THR A 11 19.34 -17.05 -13.33
N TRP A 12 19.09 -16.89 -14.62
CA TRP A 12 17.86 -17.30 -15.32
C TRP A 12 17.95 -18.70 -15.95
N ASP A 13 19.01 -19.44 -15.65
CA ASP A 13 19.29 -20.79 -16.15
C ASP A 13 18.42 -21.87 -15.51
N LYS A 14 17.74 -21.54 -14.41
CA LYS A 14 16.86 -22.45 -13.67
C LYS A 14 15.60 -21.72 -13.19
N PRO A 15 14.54 -22.45 -12.78
CA PRO A 15 13.32 -21.82 -12.28
C PRO A 15 13.59 -20.87 -11.10
N LEU A 16 12.93 -19.69 -11.11
CA LEU A 16 13.11 -18.64 -10.10
C LEU A 16 12.98 -19.16 -8.66
N LEU A 17 12.01 -20.05 -8.42
CA LEU A 17 11.78 -20.66 -7.11
C LEU A 17 13.01 -21.44 -6.62
N THR A 18 13.66 -22.20 -7.49
CA THR A 18 14.88 -22.96 -7.19
C THR A 18 16.03 -22.00 -6.88
N SER A 19 16.26 -21.04 -7.77
CA SER A 19 17.26 -19.97 -7.62
C SER A 19 17.11 -19.20 -6.30
N ALA A 20 15.89 -18.78 -5.96
CA ALA A 20 15.57 -18.08 -4.72
C ALA A 20 15.83 -18.94 -3.48
N THR A 21 15.46 -20.22 -3.52
CA THR A 21 15.65 -21.16 -2.41
C THR A 21 17.14 -21.38 -2.14
N GLU A 22 17.92 -21.61 -3.20
CA GLU A 22 19.38 -21.76 -3.10
C GLU A 22 20.03 -20.49 -2.56
N TRP A 23 19.64 -19.32 -3.05
CA TRP A 23 20.17 -18.04 -2.60
C TRP A 23 19.87 -17.77 -1.12
N LEU A 24 18.65 -18.05 -0.66
CA LEU A 24 18.28 -17.88 0.76
C LEU A 24 19.07 -18.83 1.67
N LEU A 25 19.37 -20.05 1.22
CA LEU A 25 20.08 -21.07 1.99
C LEU A 25 21.61 -21.06 1.79
N ALA A 26 22.14 -20.15 0.97
CA ALA A 26 23.57 -20.13 0.62
C ALA A 26 24.48 -19.77 1.80
N GLY A 27 23.99 -18.98 2.76
CA GLY A 27 24.69 -18.65 4.01
C GLY A 27 24.52 -19.69 5.13
N GLU A 28 23.57 -20.61 4.96
CA GLU A 28 23.17 -21.58 5.97
C GLU A 28 23.96 -22.88 5.78
N SER A 29 25.09 -22.98 6.48
CA SER A 29 26.03 -24.10 6.41
C SER A 29 25.78 -25.19 7.46
N GLY A 30 24.87 -24.94 8.41
CA GLY A 30 24.51 -25.87 9.47
C GLY A 30 23.40 -26.86 9.09
N VAL A 31 23.14 -27.79 10.00
CA VAL A 31 21.99 -28.72 9.94
C VAL A 31 20.67 -27.95 10.14
N SER A 32 20.71 -26.75 10.72
CA SER A 32 19.56 -25.85 10.84
C SER A 32 19.82 -24.55 10.09
N ALA A 33 18.78 -24.05 9.42
CA ALA A 33 18.73 -22.71 8.83
C ALA A 33 17.77 -21.84 9.63
N ASP A 34 18.20 -20.63 10.03
CA ASP A 34 17.33 -19.68 10.73
C ASP A 34 17.05 -18.44 9.88
N LEU A 35 15.82 -18.33 9.40
CA LEU A 35 15.33 -17.19 8.63
C LEU A 35 14.20 -16.44 9.37
N SER A 36 14.00 -16.70 10.67
CA SER A 36 12.88 -16.16 11.45
C SER A 36 12.86 -14.63 11.52
N GLU A 37 14.03 -13.99 11.49
CA GLU A 37 14.19 -12.52 11.47
C GLU A 37 14.11 -11.92 10.05
N THR A 38 13.79 -12.74 9.03
CA THR A 38 13.70 -12.31 7.63
C THR A 38 12.23 -12.18 7.18
N LEU A 39 11.89 -11.02 6.63
CA LEU A 39 10.64 -10.76 5.93
C LEU A 39 10.87 -10.82 4.41
N LEU A 40 10.19 -11.76 3.75
CA LEU A 40 10.17 -11.87 2.30
C LEU A 40 8.93 -11.18 1.73
N LEU A 41 9.15 -10.09 0.99
CA LEU A 41 8.14 -9.39 0.24
C LEU A 41 8.04 -9.98 -1.18
N LEU A 42 6.90 -10.60 -1.47
CA LEU A 42 6.66 -11.40 -2.66
C LEU A 42 5.43 -10.89 -3.44
N PRO A 43 5.35 -11.12 -4.75
CA PRO A 43 4.28 -10.56 -5.58
C PRO A 43 2.89 -11.08 -5.17
N THR A 44 2.80 -12.31 -4.64
CA THR A 44 1.54 -12.91 -4.20
C THR A 44 1.73 -13.77 -2.96
N ARG A 45 0.63 -13.98 -2.21
CA ARG A 45 0.58 -14.94 -1.09
C ARG A 45 0.93 -16.37 -1.54
N GLN A 46 0.58 -16.76 -2.77
CA GLN A 46 0.90 -18.08 -3.31
C GLN A 46 2.40 -18.24 -3.59
N ALA A 47 3.08 -17.21 -4.09
CA ALA A 47 4.54 -17.23 -4.23
C ALA A 47 5.22 -17.45 -2.86
N GLY A 48 4.74 -16.77 -1.81
CA GLY A 48 5.19 -16.99 -0.42
C GLY A 48 4.98 -18.41 0.07
N ARG A 49 3.80 -18.99 -0.19
CA ARG A 49 3.52 -20.38 0.15
C ARG A 49 4.48 -21.35 -0.58
N ARG A 50 4.63 -21.20 -1.90
CA ARG A 50 5.51 -22.05 -2.72
C ARG A 50 6.97 -21.97 -2.26
N LEU A 51 7.46 -20.77 -1.93
CA LEU A 51 8.83 -20.57 -1.46
C LEU A 51 9.08 -21.20 -0.10
N ARG A 52 8.16 -21.05 0.87
CA ARG A 52 8.29 -21.73 2.16
C ARG A 52 8.29 -23.26 2.04
N GLU A 53 7.45 -23.81 1.16
CA GLU A 53 7.46 -25.25 0.87
C GLU A 53 8.78 -25.70 0.22
N ALA A 54 9.32 -24.91 -0.73
CA ALA A 54 10.61 -25.21 -1.35
C ALA A 54 11.77 -25.18 -0.34
N LEU A 55 11.81 -24.19 0.56
CA LEU A 55 12.79 -24.10 1.64
C LEU A 55 12.71 -25.30 2.58
N ALA A 56 11.50 -25.67 3.01
CA ALA A 56 11.28 -26.83 3.88
C ALA A 56 11.74 -28.13 3.21
N ASN A 57 11.38 -28.34 1.93
CA ASN A 57 11.81 -29.51 1.17
C ASN A 57 13.34 -29.56 0.98
N ALA A 58 13.98 -28.41 0.74
CA ALA A 58 15.42 -28.31 0.61
C ALA A 58 16.13 -28.67 1.93
N MET A 59 15.64 -28.17 3.07
CA MET A 59 16.19 -28.50 4.38
C MET A 59 15.94 -29.95 4.78
N ALA A 60 14.77 -30.51 4.49
CA ALA A 60 14.47 -31.92 4.73
C ALA A 60 15.45 -32.85 3.98
N LYS A 61 15.79 -32.52 2.72
CA LYS A 61 16.80 -33.27 1.94
C LYS A 61 18.20 -33.20 2.54
N ARG A 62 18.52 -32.12 3.27
CA ARG A 62 19.80 -31.96 4.01
C ARG A 62 19.78 -32.67 5.38
N GLY A 63 18.66 -33.30 5.77
CA GLY A 63 18.49 -33.88 7.12
C GLY A 63 18.35 -32.83 8.21
N GLY A 64 17.91 -31.62 7.84
CA GLY A 64 17.98 -30.42 8.67
C GLY A 64 16.64 -29.77 9.02
N GLY A 65 16.69 -28.79 9.91
CA GLY A 65 15.55 -27.98 10.34
C GLY A 65 15.53 -26.58 9.73
N LEU A 66 14.36 -25.95 9.67
CA LEU A 66 14.17 -24.59 9.19
C LEU A 66 13.34 -23.79 10.20
N PHE A 67 13.86 -22.66 10.66
CA PHE A 67 13.01 -21.58 11.19
C PHE A 67 12.61 -20.70 10.01
N PRO A 68 11.35 -20.77 9.56
CA PRO A 68 10.97 -20.21 8.28
C PRO A 68 10.92 -18.68 8.32
N PRO A 69 11.13 -18.00 7.17
CA PRO A 69 10.92 -16.57 7.08
C PRO A 69 9.44 -16.21 7.15
N GLN A 70 9.17 -14.97 7.56
CA GLN A 70 7.86 -14.36 7.37
C GLN A 70 7.69 -13.99 5.89
N THR A 71 6.48 -14.15 5.36
CA THR A 71 6.17 -13.84 3.95
C THR A 71 4.96 -12.92 3.87
N ALA A 72 5.07 -11.83 3.12
CA ALA A 72 3.98 -10.89 2.89
C ALA A 72 4.02 -10.33 1.46
N THR A 73 2.95 -9.65 1.05
CA THR A 73 2.99 -8.76 -0.13
C THR A 73 3.54 -7.40 0.29
N PRO A 74 4.12 -6.61 -0.64
CA PRO A 74 4.75 -5.33 -0.29
C PRO A 74 3.83 -4.35 0.44
N ALA A 75 2.52 -4.38 0.20
CA ALA A 75 1.53 -3.52 0.86
C ALA A 75 1.49 -3.63 2.39
N ILE A 76 2.12 -4.63 3.01
CA ILE A 76 2.21 -4.76 4.48
C ILE A 76 2.85 -3.53 5.13
N VAL A 77 3.77 -2.83 4.43
CA VAL A 77 4.44 -1.63 4.97
C VAL A 77 3.56 -0.39 4.98
N LEU A 78 2.32 -0.49 4.45
CA LEU A 78 1.32 0.58 4.42
C LEU A 78 0.23 0.37 5.47
N VAL A 79 0.43 -0.57 6.39
CA VAL A 79 -0.50 -0.88 7.47
C VAL A 79 0.15 -0.50 8.80
N ASP A 80 -0.54 0.31 9.58
CA ASP A 80 -0.20 0.59 10.97
C ASP A 80 -1.19 -0.13 11.88
N GLU A 81 -0.83 -1.33 12.33
CA GLU A 81 -1.66 -2.13 13.26
C GLU A 81 -1.67 -1.56 14.68
N GLU A 82 -0.74 -0.66 15.02
CA GLU A 82 -0.63 -0.05 16.35
C GLU A 82 -1.39 1.29 16.44
N SER A 83 -1.94 1.78 15.33
CA SER A 83 -2.76 2.99 15.29
C SER A 83 -4.01 2.86 16.18
N ALA A 84 -4.22 3.86 17.03
CA ALA A 84 -5.43 3.99 17.84
C ALA A 84 -6.67 4.41 17.02
N GLU A 85 -6.47 5.04 15.85
CA GLU A 85 -7.54 5.46 14.97
C GLU A 85 -8.06 4.27 14.14
N THR A 86 -9.39 4.11 14.09
CA THR A 86 -10.01 3.06 13.28
C THR A 86 -10.06 3.48 11.81
N VAL A 87 -9.43 2.69 10.95
CA VAL A 87 -9.45 2.92 9.50
C VAL A 87 -10.78 2.44 8.92
N ALA A 88 -11.46 3.32 8.17
CA ALA A 88 -12.69 2.98 7.47
C ALA A 88 -12.44 1.92 6.39
N ASP A 89 -13.28 0.89 6.35
CA ASP A 89 -13.29 -0.03 5.22
C ASP A 89 -13.84 0.65 3.96
N THR A 90 -13.75 -0.04 2.81
CA THR A 90 -14.23 0.49 1.53
C THR A 90 -15.72 0.80 1.54
N VAL A 91 -16.54 0.02 2.26
CA VAL A 91 -18.00 0.22 2.29
C VAL A 91 -18.33 1.49 3.07
N ALA A 92 -17.70 1.70 4.22
CA ALA A 92 -17.80 2.93 5.00
C ALA A 92 -17.33 4.14 4.18
N CYS A 93 -16.16 4.05 3.54
CA CYS A 93 -15.66 5.12 2.65
C CYS A 93 -16.70 5.51 1.58
N LEU A 94 -17.24 4.53 0.85
CA LEU A 94 -18.24 4.78 -0.19
C LEU A 94 -19.54 5.37 0.38
N TRP A 95 -19.99 4.90 1.55
CA TRP A 95 -21.18 5.45 2.22
C TRP A 95 -20.98 6.92 2.60
N HIS A 96 -19.83 7.27 3.17
CA HIS A 96 -19.52 8.65 3.53
C HIS A 96 -19.44 9.55 2.29
N TRP A 97 -18.84 9.09 1.19
CA TRP A 97 -18.86 9.81 -0.08
C TRP A 97 -20.27 10.06 -0.61
N VAL A 98 -21.13 9.03 -0.60
CA VAL A 98 -22.53 9.17 -1.03
C VAL A 98 -23.26 10.21 -0.19
N ASN A 99 -23.06 10.21 1.13
CA ASN A 99 -23.70 11.16 2.02
C ASN A 99 -23.19 12.58 1.83
N VAL A 100 -21.90 12.77 1.58
CA VAL A 100 -21.35 14.09 1.24
C VAL A 100 -21.98 14.60 -0.06
N LEU A 101 -22.04 13.77 -1.10
CA LEU A 101 -22.68 14.13 -2.38
C LEU A 101 -24.21 14.35 -2.26
N GLN A 102 -24.84 13.86 -1.20
CA GLN A 102 -26.26 14.08 -0.91
C GLN A 102 -26.50 15.32 -0.06
N GLY A 103 -25.64 15.58 0.93
CA GLY A 103 -25.77 16.71 1.86
C GLY A 103 -25.24 18.02 1.31
N GLU A 104 -24.28 17.98 0.39
CA GLU A 104 -23.68 19.17 -0.19
C GLU A 104 -24.47 19.72 -1.39
N SER A 105 -24.49 21.05 -1.50
CA SER A 105 -24.92 21.71 -2.73
C SER A 105 -23.80 21.62 -3.77
N LEU A 106 -23.96 20.70 -4.73
CA LEU A 106 -22.94 20.44 -5.77
C LEU A 106 -22.57 21.70 -6.59
N GLY A 107 -23.45 22.69 -6.66
CA GLY A 107 -23.16 23.99 -7.29
C GLY A 107 -22.04 24.80 -6.61
N ARG A 108 -21.61 24.42 -5.39
CA ARG A 108 -20.43 24.99 -4.71
C ARG A 108 -19.10 24.52 -5.31
N PHE A 109 -19.13 23.50 -6.18
CA PHE A 109 -17.96 22.91 -6.82
C PHE A 109 -18.07 22.98 -8.35
N PRO A 110 -18.21 24.20 -8.93
CA PRO A 110 -18.55 24.36 -10.35
C PRO A 110 -17.47 23.86 -11.31
N ALA A 111 -16.20 23.79 -10.91
CA ALA A 111 -15.15 23.26 -11.76
C ALA A 111 -15.09 21.72 -11.72
N LEU A 112 -15.52 21.11 -10.61
CA LEU A 112 -15.65 19.66 -10.51
C LEU A 112 -16.95 19.15 -11.18
N PHE A 113 -18.03 19.90 -11.06
CA PHE A 113 -19.34 19.57 -11.64
C PHE A 113 -19.81 20.67 -12.60
N PRO A 114 -19.10 20.90 -13.74
CA PRO A 114 -19.44 21.98 -14.67
C PRO A 114 -20.81 21.77 -15.33
N GLN A 115 -21.23 20.52 -15.49
CA GLN A 115 -22.55 20.15 -15.99
C GLN A 115 -23.10 18.99 -15.16
N LEU A 116 -24.09 19.30 -14.33
CA LEU A 116 -24.82 18.27 -13.60
C LEU A 116 -25.85 17.61 -14.51
N PRO A 117 -26.12 16.29 -14.32
CA PRO A 117 -27.21 15.63 -15.02
C PRO A 117 -28.56 16.23 -14.62
N SER A 118 -29.59 15.97 -15.44
CA SER A 118 -30.96 16.43 -15.18
C SER A 118 -31.54 15.88 -13.86
N SER A 119 -31.10 14.70 -13.44
CA SER A 119 -31.38 14.15 -12.11
C SER A 119 -30.09 13.70 -11.43
N VAL A 120 -29.87 14.22 -10.22
CA VAL A 120 -28.82 13.75 -9.30
C VAL A 120 -29.50 12.79 -8.33
N ASP A 121 -29.64 11.52 -8.73
CA ASP A 121 -30.27 10.47 -7.93
C ASP A 121 -29.24 9.68 -7.10
N TYR A 122 -29.70 8.66 -6.36
CA TYR A 122 -28.82 7.82 -5.56
C TYR A 122 -27.81 7.03 -6.42
N ASN A 123 -28.23 6.56 -7.60
CA ASN A 123 -27.37 5.78 -8.47
C ASN A 123 -26.21 6.64 -9.00
N TRP A 124 -26.47 7.87 -9.43
CA TRP A 124 -25.44 8.83 -9.82
C TRP A 124 -24.46 9.09 -8.68
N ARG A 125 -24.97 9.35 -7.46
CA ARG A 125 -24.10 9.61 -6.29
C ARG A 125 -23.19 8.44 -5.96
N ARG A 126 -23.72 7.20 -5.99
CA ARG A 126 -22.90 6.01 -5.72
C ARG A 126 -21.85 5.76 -6.80
N LEU A 127 -22.15 6.04 -8.07
CA LEU A 127 -21.12 5.96 -9.14
C LEU A 127 -20.05 7.03 -8.95
N MET A 128 -20.45 8.28 -8.68
CA MET A 128 -19.52 9.38 -8.41
C MET A 128 -18.66 9.13 -7.16
N ALA A 129 -19.26 8.62 -6.08
CA ALA A 129 -18.56 8.21 -4.86
C ALA A 129 -17.48 7.16 -5.15
N ARG A 130 -17.79 6.18 -5.99
CA ARG A 130 -16.81 5.19 -6.44
C ARG A 130 -15.67 5.85 -7.21
N SER A 131 -15.97 6.70 -8.18
CA SER A 131 -14.94 7.40 -8.96
C SER A 131 -14.04 8.29 -8.09
N LEU A 132 -14.60 8.99 -7.10
CA LEU A 132 -13.82 9.79 -6.14
C LEU A 132 -12.94 8.90 -5.24
N HIS A 133 -13.46 7.77 -4.78
CA HIS A 133 -12.68 6.81 -3.98
C HIS A 133 -11.55 6.16 -4.78
N GLU A 134 -11.81 5.78 -6.04
CA GLU A 134 -10.83 5.22 -6.97
C GLU A 134 -9.76 6.24 -7.34
N LEU A 135 -10.14 7.50 -7.61
CA LEU A 135 -9.20 8.61 -7.85
C LEU A 135 -8.21 8.74 -6.71
N ARG A 136 -8.70 8.79 -5.46
CA ARG A 136 -7.82 8.86 -4.28
C ARG A 136 -6.93 7.62 -4.14
N GLY A 137 -7.43 6.45 -4.56
CA GLY A 137 -6.65 5.22 -4.66
C GLY A 137 -5.49 5.31 -5.66
N THR A 138 -5.71 5.95 -6.81
CA THR A 138 -4.64 6.21 -7.79
C THR A 138 -3.63 7.24 -7.29
N LEU A 139 -4.10 8.31 -6.64
CA LEU A 139 -3.21 9.36 -6.12
C LEU A 139 -2.29 8.83 -5.01
N VAL A 140 -2.83 8.02 -4.09
CA VAL A 140 -2.06 7.52 -2.96
C VAL A 140 -0.92 6.60 -3.38
N ASP A 141 -1.03 5.87 -4.50
CA ASP A 141 0.08 5.06 -5.01
C ASP A 141 1.36 5.88 -5.25
N SER A 142 1.20 7.17 -5.55
CA SER A 142 2.30 8.13 -5.73
C SER A 142 2.54 9.04 -4.51
N ASP A 143 1.91 8.77 -3.36
CA ASP A 143 1.91 9.60 -2.14
C ASP A 143 1.19 10.97 -2.28
N TRP A 144 0.19 11.05 -3.14
CA TRP A 144 -0.61 12.27 -3.35
C TRP A 144 -2.01 12.15 -2.75
N ASP A 145 -2.57 13.31 -2.43
CA ASP A 145 -4.01 13.54 -2.27
C ASP A 145 -4.45 14.76 -3.11
N CYS A 146 -5.73 15.12 -3.07
CA CYS A 146 -6.21 16.21 -3.91
C CYS A 146 -5.54 17.55 -3.57
N ALA A 147 -5.28 17.80 -2.29
CA ALA A 147 -4.61 19.00 -1.81
C ALA A 147 -3.18 19.10 -2.35
N ALA A 148 -2.40 18.02 -2.22
CA ALA A 148 -1.04 17.97 -2.74
C ALA A 148 -1.03 18.26 -4.25
N VAL A 149 -1.93 17.62 -5.03
CA VAL A 149 -1.96 17.83 -6.49
C VAL A 149 -2.28 19.29 -6.80
N ALA A 150 -3.26 19.89 -6.12
CA ALA A 150 -3.64 21.30 -6.29
C ALA A 150 -2.51 22.29 -5.98
N GLU A 151 -1.52 21.90 -5.19
CA GLU A 151 -0.35 22.71 -4.82
C GLU A 151 0.87 22.45 -5.73
N SER A 152 0.78 21.50 -6.66
CA SER A 152 1.89 21.12 -7.54
C SER A 152 1.79 21.72 -8.95
N GLU A 153 2.92 21.70 -9.65
CA GLU A 153 3.00 22.03 -11.08
C GLU A 153 2.13 21.12 -11.98
N HIS A 154 1.72 19.95 -11.48
CA HIS A 154 0.89 19.02 -12.25
C HIS A 154 -0.57 19.46 -12.38
N CYS A 155 -1.02 20.50 -11.66
CA CYS A 155 -2.40 20.97 -11.73
C CYS A 155 -2.66 22.03 -12.80
N GLU A 156 -1.66 22.47 -13.58
CA GLU A 156 -1.76 23.66 -14.44
C GLU A 156 -2.99 23.67 -15.37
N GLU A 157 -3.36 22.53 -15.96
CA GLU A 157 -4.51 22.46 -16.88
C GLU A 157 -5.88 22.42 -16.17
N GLU A 158 -5.95 21.90 -14.93
CA GLU A 158 -7.19 21.64 -14.20
C GLU A 158 -7.20 22.21 -12.77
N ALA A 159 -6.45 23.29 -12.53
CA ALA A 159 -6.21 23.84 -11.18
C ALA A 159 -7.50 24.09 -10.39
N GLN A 160 -8.51 24.67 -11.04
CA GLN A 160 -9.79 24.96 -10.38
C GLN A 160 -10.57 23.69 -10.00
N ARG A 161 -10.46 22.64 -10.81
CA ARG A 161 -11.08 21.33 -10.55
C ARG A 161 -10.41 20.64 -9.37
N TRP A 162 -9.07 20.70 -9.29
CA TRP A 162 -8.32 20.18 -8.15
C TRP A 162 -8.62 20.94 -6.86
N GLN A 163 -8.78 22.26 -6.91
CA GLN A 163 -9.23 23.04 -5.75
C GLN A 163 -10.62 22.61 -5.27
N ASP A 164 -11.56 22.34 -6.18
CA ASP A 164 -12.89 21.86 -5.82
C ASP A 164 -12.86 20.43 -5.26
N LEU A 165 -12.01 19.55 -5.81
CA LEU A 165 -11.75 18.22 -5.25
C LEU A 165 -11.19 18.31 -3.84
N THR A 166 -10.22 19.18 -3.57
CA THR A 166 -9.64 19.40 -2.23
C THR A 166 -10.71 19.82 -1.22
N LYS A 167 -11.59 20.75 -1.58
CA LYS A 167 -12.70 21.17 -0.71
C LYS A 167 -13.64 19.99 -0.41
N LEU A 168 -14.04 19.24 -1.44
CA LEU A 168 -14.96 18.12 -1.28
C LEU A 168 -14.32 16.97 -0.48
N GLU A 169 -13.02 16.72 -0.68
CA GLU A 169 -12.21 15.77 0.09
C GLU A 169 -12.12 16.15 1.56
N SER A 170 -11.99 17.44 1.90
CA SER A 170 -12.05 17.92 3.29
C SER A 170 -13.40 17.57 3.95
N VAL A 171 -14.51 17.86 3.27
CA VAL A 171 -15.87 17.56 3.79
C VAL A 171 -16.04 16.04 4.00
N TYR A 172 -15.49 15.22 3.11
CA TYR A 172 -15.47 13.76 3.27
C TYR A 172 -14.65 13.29 4.48
N ARG A 173 -13.42 13.80 4.64
CA ARG A 173 -12.58 13.49 5.80
C ARG A 173 -13.26 13.89 7.11
N GLU A 174 -13.87 15.08 7.16
CA GLU A 174 -14.64 15.54 8.31
C GLU A 174 -15.85 14.62 8.61
N SER A 175 -16.51 14.09 7.57
CA SER A 175 -17.62 13.14 7.72
C SER A 175 -17.19 11.84 8.40
N LEU A 176 -16.01 11.31 8.03
CA LEU A 176 -15.41 10.14 8.69
C LEU A 176 -14.97 10.45 10.12
N ALA A 177 -14.29 11.58 10.34
CA ALA A 177 -13.78 11.98 11.65
C ALA A 177 -14.90 12.11 12.69
N LYS A 178 -16.10 12.58 12.29
CA LYS A 178 -17.29 12.67 13.16
C LYS A 178 -17.72 11.35 13.80
N VAL A 179 -17.38 10.23 13.17
CA VAL A 179 -17.68 8.88 13.68
C VAL A 179 -16.43 8.14 14.16
N GLY A 180 -15.32 8.86 14.37
CA GLY A 180 -14.06 8.29 14.85
C GLY A 180 -13.34 7.42 13.81
N LEU A 181 -13.69 7.59 12.53
CA LEU A 181 -13.05 6.87 11.44
C LEU A 181 -12.02 7.73 10.72
N ARG A 182 -10.98 7.07 10.21
CA ARG A 182 -9.99 7.64 9.33
C ARG A 182 -10.14 7.06 7.93
N ASP A 183 -9.91 7.86 6.90
CA ASP A 183 -9.87 7.36 5.53
C ASP A 183 -8.72 6.36 5.30
N VAL A 184 -8.99 5.32 4.51
CA VAL A 184 -8.03 4.25 4.19
C VAL A 184 -6.79 4.70 3.42
N HIS A 185 -6.91 5.67 2.52
CA HIS A 185 -5.78 6.16 1.75
C HIS A 185 -4.92 7.12 2.59
N ASP A 186 -5.54 7.95 3.43
CA ASP A 186 -4.80 8.78 4.40
C ASP A 186 -4.06 7.94 5.44
N ALA A 187 -4.65 6.80 5.84
CA ALA A 187 -3.98 5.85 6.73
C ALA A 187 -2.72 5.26 6.07
N LYS A 188 -2.81 4.84 4.79
CA LYS A 188 -1.65 4.31 4.04
C LYS A 188 -0.51 5.32 3.94
N ARG A 189 -0.82 6.60 3.68
CA ARG A 189 0.21 7.67 3.59
C ARG A 189 0.94 7.86 4.91
N THR A 190 0.20 7.89 6.02
CA THR A 190 0.83 7.99 7.35
C THR A 190 1.65 6.76 7.70
N ALA A 191 1.15 5.55 7.41
CA ALA A 191 1.92 4.33 7.59
C ALA A 191 3.20 4.32 6.73
N ALA A 192 3.15 4.81 5.50
CA ALA A 192 4.31 4.90 4.63
C ALA A 192 5.39 5.88 5.13
N ALA A 193 4.97 6.97 5.79
CA ALA A 193 5.89 7.95 6.37
C ALA A 193 6.65 7.40 7.58
N LYS A 194 6.03 6.50 8.35
CA LYS A 194 6.64 5.84 9.51
C LYS A 194 6.24 4.35 9.55
N PRO A 195 6.81 3.53 8.65
CA PRO A 195 6.41 2.15 8.51
C PRO A 195 6.87 1.34 9.71
N VAL A 196 5.98 0.51 10.23
CA VAL A 196 6.26 -0.43 11.32
C VAL A 196 6.40 -1.82 10.72
N LEU A 197 7.60 -2.40 10.83
CA LEU A 197 7.82 -3.78 10.41
C LEU A 197 7.25 -4.76 11.45
N PRO A 198 6.86 -5.98 11.04
CA PRO A 198 6.48 -7.03 11.99
C PRO A 198 7.56 -7.25 13.04
N LYS A 199 7.14 -7.58 14.28
CA LYS A 199 8.05 -7.77 15.41
C LYS A 199 9.13 -8.82 15.09
N GLY A 200 10.37 -8.51 15.43
CA GLY A 200 11.52 -9.40 15.28
C GLY A 200 12.16 -9.41 13.88
N ILE A 201 11.65 -8.65 12.92
CA ILE A 201 12.26 -8.55 11.59
C ILE A 201 13.51 -7.66 11.65
N ARG A 202 14.64 -8.19 11.16
CA ARG A 202 15.92 -7.48 10.98
C ARG A 202 16.38 -7.40 9.52
N ARG A 203 15.74 -8.17 8.64
CA ARG A 203 16.09 -8.25 7.23
C ARG A 203 14.83 -8.27 6.38
N VAL A 204 14.71 -7.33 5.45
CA VAL A 204 13.65 -7.32 4.44
C VAL A 204 14.26 -7.70 3.09
N VAL A 205 13.63 -8.64 2.38
CA VAL A 205 14.02 -9.05 1.03
C VAL A 205 12.82 -8.90 0.09
N LEU A 206 12.96 -8.03 -0.90
CA LEU A 206 12.02 -7.95 -2.01
C LEU A 206 12.40 -8.97 -3.08
N MET A 207 11.48 -9.85 -3.47
CA MET A 207 11.78 -10.95 -4.39
C MET A 207 10.69 -11.11 -5.46
N GLY A 208 11.08 -11.01 -6.72
CA GLY A 208 10.17 -11.22 -7.87
C GLY A 208 9.04 -10.21 -7.95
N VAL A 209 9.24 -9.00 -7.42
CA VAL A 209 8.27 -7.89 -7.51
C VAL A 209 8.78 -6.91 -8.56
N THR A 210 8.02 -6.72 -9.64
CA THR A 210 8.44 -5.91 -10.79
C THR A 210 7.92 -4.47 -10.76
N ASP A 211 6.86 -4.18 -9.98
CA ASP A 211 6.16 -2.90 -10.02
C ASP A 211 5.73 -2.47 -8.62
N LEU A 212 6.65 -1.88 -7.86
CA LEU A 212 6.32 -1.26 -6.57
C LEU A 212 5.76 0.14 -6.80
N SER A 213 4.62 0.46 -6.18
CA SER A 213 4.14 1.85 -6.18
C SER A 213 5.15 2.77 -5.49
N PRO A 214 5.31 4.03 -5.94
CA PRO A 214 6.21 4.99 -5.30
C PRO A 214 6.00 5.10 -3.79
N LEU A 215 4.76 5.01 -3.30
CA LEU A 215 4.47 5.00 -1.86
C LEU A 215 5.12 3.83 -1.12
N VAL A 216 5.05 2.62 -1.67
CA VAL A 216 5.70 1.44 -1.08
C VAL A 216 7.23 1.55 -1.15
N GLN A 217 7.77 2.10 -2.25
CA GLN A 217 9.21 2.35 -2.36
C GLN A 217 9.68 3.34 -1.30
N SER A 218 8.93 4.43 -1.10
CA SER A 218 9.19 5.42 -0.06
C SER A 218 9.16 4.78 1.33
N ALA A 219 8.11 4.00 1.64
CA ALA A 219 7.99 3.29 2.90
C ALA A 219 9.16 2.33 3.14
N LEU A 220 9.55 1.52 2.16
CA LEU A 220 10.71 0.63 2.30
C LEU A 220 12.02 1.41 2.54
N GLY A 221 12.17 2.58 1.91
CA GLY A 221 13.28 3.50 2.17
C GLY A 221 13.28 4.05 3.60
N GLN A 222 12.10 4.43 4.13
CA GLN A 222 11.94 4.88 5.51
C GLN A 222 12.21 3.76 6.51
N ALA A 223 11.75 2.54 6.24
CA ALA A 223 12.01 1.37 7.08
C ALA A 223 13.52 1.08 7.15
N ALA A 224 14.21 1.07 6.00
CA ALA A 224 15.65 0.85 5.95
C ALA A 224 16.47 1.93 6.68
N ALA A 225 15.94 3.15 6.81
CA ALA A 225 16.59 4.22 7.58
C ALA A 225 16.41 4.08 9.10
N GLN A 226 15.43 3.31 9.56
CA GLN A 226 15.15 3.09 10.99
C GLN A 226 16.01 1.97 11.60
N GLY A 227 16.64 1.12 10.78
CA GLY A 227 17.47 -0.02 11.19
C GLY A 227 16.83 -1.36 10.82
#